data_AF-A0A7C1LH89-F1
#
_entry.id   AF-A0A7C1LH89-F1
#
_cell.length_a   1.000
_cell.length_b   1.000
_cell.length_c   1.000
_cell.angle_alpha   90.00
_cell.angle_beta   90.00
_cell.angle_gamma   90.00
#
_symmetry.space_group_name_H-M   'P 1'
#
loop_
_entity.id
_entity.type
_entity.pdbx_description
1 polymer ?
#
loop_
_entity_poly.entity_id
_entity_poly.type
_entity_poly.pdbx_seq_one_letter_code
_entity_poly.pdbx_strand_id
1 'polypeptide(L)'
;MKFKHTLLLIFCCSLLINCAKEKNNDFQISGDQVGKLSKQSLARDIELIFEKDSVVKDTVKLNFGSGASKIKIYERGGALLLTLTPNNDSIATIQNIMVNDERFVTEKGVSKLSTFKEIRENYSIKKIITSINNVVVLLKNSDLYFTIDKKELPESLRYNANSKIEEVQIPDNAKVKYMMVGWD
;
A
#
# COMPACT_ATOMS: atom_id res chain seq x y z
N MET A 1 -25.71 -39.55 -38.86
CA MET A 1 -24.40 -38.93 -38.53
C MET A 1 -24.46 -37.49 -38.03
N LYS A 2 -25.52 -36.71 -38.25
CA LYS A 2 -25.57 -35.29 -37.84
C LYS A 2 -25.70 -35.05 -36.32
N PHE A 3 -26.35 -35.95 -35.58
CA PHE A 3 -26.60 -35.80 -34.14
C PHE A 3 -25.32 -35.93 -33.28
N LYS A 4 -24.33 -36.71 -33.72
CA LYS A 4 -23.04 -36.88 -33.03
C LYS A 4 -22.18 -35.62 -33.08
N HIS A 5 -22.25 -34.85 -34.17
CA HIS A 5 -21.53 -33.58 -34.30
C HIS A 5 -22.17 -32.47 -33.47
N THR A 6 -23.49 -32.44 -33.34
CA THR A 6 -24.18 -31.48 -32.46
C THR A 6 -23.87 -31.74 -30.99
N LEU A 7 -23.78 -33.00 -30.56
CA LEU A 7 -23.42 -33.36 -29.18
C LEU A 7 -21.95 -33.01 -28.85
N LEU A 8 -21.05 -33.17 -29.82
CA LEU A 8 -19.63 -32.80 -29.68
C LEU A 8 -19.43 -31.28 -29.56
N LEU A 9 -20.24 -30.48 -30.27
CA LEU A 9 -20.17 -29.02 -30.23
C LEU A 9 -20.66 -28.46 -28.89
N ILE A 10 -21.70 -29.06 -28.30
CA ILE A 10 -22.24 -28.67 -27.00
C ILE A 10 -21.24 -28.97 -25.86
N PHE A 11 -20.53 -30.11 -25.95
CA PHE A 11 -19.49 -30.47 -24.98
C PHE A 11 -18.26 -29.55 -25.05
N CYS A 12 -17.94 -29.02 -26.23
CA CYS A 12 -16.85 -28.07 -26.42
C CYS A 12 -17.19 -26.68 -25.81
N CYS A 13 -18.45 -26.23 -25.90
CA CYS A 13 -18.90 -24.98 -25.29
C CYS A 13 -18.95 -25.02 -23.75
N SER A 14 -19.16 -26.19 -23.12
CA SER A 14 -19.18 -26.31 -21.66
C SER A 14 -17.80 -26.14 -21.00
N LEU A 15 -16.70 -26.24 -21.75
CA LEU A 15 -15.34 -26.04 -21.22
C LEU A 15 -14.96 -24.57 -21.01
N LEU A 16 -15.78 -23.62 -21.46
CA LEU A 16 -15.51 -22.17 -21.34
C LEU A 16 -16.09 -21.52 -20.07
N ILE A 17 -16.83 -22.25 -19.24
CA ILE A 17 -17.59 -21.65 -18.12
C ILE A 17 -16.80 -21.63 -16.80
N ASN A 18 -15.63 -22.28 -16.73
CA ASN A 18 -14.86 -22.37 -15.48
C ASN A 18 -13.72 -21.36 -15.33
N CYS A 19 -13.87 -20.16 -15.90
CA CYS A 19 -13.10 -19.00 -15.43
C CYS A 19 -13.77 -18.48 -14.14
N ALA A 20 -13.63 -19.23 -13.05
CA ALA A 20 -13.76 -18.61 -11.73
C ALA A 20 -12.70 -17.50 -11.73
N LYS A 21 -13.14 -16.23 -11.79
CA LYS A 21 -12.24 -15.09 -11.64
C LYS A 21 -11.56 -15.28 -10.30
N GLU A 22 -10.32 -15.76 -10.30
CA GLU A 22 -9.47 -15.70 -9.12
C GLU A 22 -9.55 -14.26 -8.65
N LYS A 23 -10.01 -14.09 -7.40
CA LYS A 23 -10.11 -12.78 -6.80
C LYS A 23 -8.68 -12.28 -6.66
N ASN A 24 -8.23 -11.55 -7.67
CA ASN A 24 -6.88 -11.01 -7.72
C ASN A 24 -6.78 -9.95 -6.63
N ASN A 25 -6.11 -10.31 -5.54
CA ASN A 25 -5.89 -9.46 -4.38
C ASN A 25 -4.53 -8.72 -4.47
N ASP A 26 -3.91 -8.63 -5.66
CA ASP A 26 -2.59 -8.02 -5.86
C ASP A 26 -2.56 -6.53 -5.43
N PHE A 27 -3.72 -5.88 -5.39
CA PHE A 27 -3.91 -4.49 -5.00
C PHE A 27 -4.82 -4.32 -3.76
N GLN A 28 -5.02 -5.38 -2.97
CA GLN A 28 -5.79 -5.27 -1.73
C GLN A 28 -4.88 -5.00 -0.52
N ILE A 29 -5.34 -4.14 0.39
CA ILE A 29 -4.72 -3.92 1.70
C ILE A 29 -5.68 -4.41 2.79
N SER A 30 -5.25 -5.41 3.56
CA SER A 30 -6.09 -6.07 4.57
C SER A 30 -5.22 -6.59 5.71
N GLY A 31 -5.50 -6.16 6.95
CA GLY A 31 -4.82 -6.65 8.15
C GLY A 31 -3.30 -6.76 7.97
N ASP A 32 -2.82 -8.00 7.84
CA ASP A 32 -1.41 -8.37 7.75
C ASP A 32 -0.86 -8.46 6.31
N GLN A 33 -1.63 -8.04 5.30
CA GLN A 33 -1.32 -8.19 3.88
C GLN A 33 -1.42 -6.87 3.11
N VAL A 34 -0.45 -6.65 2.22
CA VAL A 34 -0.42 -5.55 1.24
C VAL A 34 -0.10 -6.15 -0.13
N GLY A 35 -1.12 -6.36 -0.95
CA GLY A 35 -0.99 -7.03 -2.23
C GLY A 35 -0.39 -8.43 -2.04
N LYS A 36 0.78 -8.67 -2.64
CA LYS A 36 1.50 -9.95 -2.56
C LYS A 36 2.33 -10.12 -1.27
N LEU A 37 2.45 -9.07 -0.45
CA LEU A 37 3.26 -9.08 0.78
C LEU A 37 2.42 -9.42 2.01
N SER A 38 2.98 -10.21 2.91
CA SER A 38 2.51 -10.38 4.30
C SER A 38 3.54 -9.89 5.31
N LYS A 39 3.14 -9.69 6.57
CA LYS A 39 4.05 -9.35 7.70
C LYS A 39 5.30 -10.22 7.80
N GLN A 40 5.19 -11.49 7.40
CA GLN A 40 6.29 -12.46 7.48
C GLN A 40 7.17 -12.47 6.21
N SER A 41 6.85 -11.63 5.21
CA SER A 41 7.62 -11.58 3.97
C SER A 41 9.06 -11.13 4.25
N LEU A 42 10.00 -12.00 3.90
CA LEU A 42 11.42 -11.74 4.06
C LEU A 42 11.92 -10.82 2.96
N ALA A 43 12.79 -9.87 3.32
CA ALA A 43 13.40 -8.94 2.38
C ALA A 43 14.21 -9.67 1.28
N ARG A 44 14.79 -10.83 1.60
CA ARG A 44 15.53 -11.67 0.64
C ARG A 44 14.62 -12.34 -0.40
N ASP A 45 13.35 -12.59 -0.07
CA ASP A 45 12.40 -13.30 -0.92
C ASP A 45 11.61 -12.35 -1.84
N ILE A 46 11.84 -11.04 -1.76
CA ILE A 46 11.10 -10.02 -2.53
C ILE A 46 11.23 -10.22 -4.05
N GLU A 47 12.39 -10.65 -4.54
CA GLU A 47 12.55 -10.96 -5.97
C GLU A 47 11.71 -12.17 -6.41
N LEU A 48 11.49 -13.12 -5.51
CA LEU A 48 10.63 -14.27 -5.76
C LEU A 48 9.14 -13.89 -5.69
N ILE A 49 8.74 -13.12 -4.66
CA ILE A 49 7.36 -12.64 -4.50
C ILE A 49 6.92 -11.79 -5.71
N PHE A 50 7.85 -11.02 -6.26
CA PHE A 50 7.63 -10.11 -7.38
C PHE A 50 8.33 -10.60 -8.66
N GLU A 51 8.42 -11.92 -8.89
CA GLU A 51 9.08 -12.52 -10.08
C GLU A 51 8.53 -12.01 -11.43
N LYS A 52 7.28 -11.55 -11.44
CA LYS A 52 6.60 -11.00 -12.62
C LYS A 52 6.76 -9.49 -12.74
N ASP A 53 7.40 -8.84 -11.78
CA ASP A 53 7.55 -7.39 -11.67
C ASP A 53 9.05 -7.02 -11.70
N SER A 54 9.36 -5.74 -11.74
CA SER A 54 10.75 -5.25 -11.71
C SER A 54 11.10 -4.77 -10.30
N VAL A 55 12.06 -5.44 -9.68
CA VAL A 55 12.55 -5.12 -8.33
C VAL A 55 13.86 -4.35 -8.43
N VAL A 56 13.88 -3.12 -7.93
CA VAL A 56 15.07 -2.26 -7.92
C VAL A 56 15.52 -2.02 -6.48
N LYS A 57 16.72 -2.48 -6.15
CA LYS A 57 17.33 -2.33 -4.82
C LYS A 57 18.39 -1.23 -4.86
N ASP A 58 18.45 -0.39 -3.82
CA ASP A 58 19.53 0.58 -3.67
C ASP A 58 20.82 -0.13 -3.21
N THR A 59 21.67 -0.53 -4.16
CA THR A 59 22.88 -1.33 -3.91
C THR A 59 23.96 -0.55 -3.16
N VAL A 60 23.92 0.79 -3.17
CA VAL A 60 25.00 1.63 -2.61
C VAL A 60 25.00 1.58 -1.07
N LYS A 61 23.83 1.40 -0.44
CA LYS A 61 23.71 1.29 1.03
C LYS A 61 23.93 -0.12 1.58
N LEU A 62 23.86 -1.16 0.75
CA LEU A 62 24.10 -2.54 1.15
C LEU A 62 25.57 -2.80 1.56
N ASN A 63 26.51 -2.02 1.01
CA ASN A 63 27.94 -2.22 1.23
C ASN A 63 28.54 -1.40 2.40
N PHE A 64 27.81 -0.43 2.97
CA PHE A 64 28.37 0.57 3.90
C PHE A 64 27.58 0.79 5.19
N GLY A 65 26.78 -0.18 5.63
CA GLY A 65 26.28 -0.27 7.00
C GLY A 65 25.25 0.79 7.44
N SER A 66 24.27 0.33 8.21
CA SER A 66 23.28 1.09 9.03
C SER A 66 22.05 1.73 8.36
N GLY A 67 21.87 1.64 7.04
CA GLY A 67 20.64 2.09 6.39
C GLY A 67 19.87 0.95 5.74
N ALA A 68 18.61 0.73 6.15
CA ALA A 68 17.68 -0.11 5.41
C ALA A 68 17.63 0.37 3.94
N SER A 69 18.12 -0.47 3.03
CA SER A 69 18.15 -0.16 1.61
C SER A 69 16.73 -0.19 1.08
N LYS A 70 16.26 0.91 0.50
CA LYS A 70 14.92 0.97 -0.07
C LYS A 70 14.84 0.02 -1.27
N ILE A 71 13.75 -0.75 -1.33
CA ILE A 71 13.43 -1.63 -2.45
C ILE A 71 12.23 -1.01 -3.16
N LYS A 72 12.37 -0.69 -4.44
CA LYS A 72 11.28 -0.17 -5.27
C LYS A 72 10.74 -1.29 -6.15
N ILE A 73 9.43 -1.47 -6.16
CA ILE A 73 8.74 -2.47 -6.96
C ILE A 73 7.99 -1.76 -8.09
N TYR A 74 8.30 -2.13 -9.32
CA TYR A 74 7.64 -1.59 -10.51
C TYR A 74 6.88 -2.68 -11.25
N GLU A 75 5.69 -2.36 -11.74
CA GLU A 75 4.97 -3.23 -12.67
C GLU A 75 5.71 -3.31 -14.02
N ARG A 76 5.53 -4.42 -14.75
CA ARG A 76 5.92 -4.49 -16.17
C ARG A 76 5.17 -3.42 -16.97
N GLY A 77 5.85 -2.33 -17.26
CA GLY A 77 5.26 -1.11 -17.82
C GLY A 77 5.82 0.17 -17.19
N GLY A 78 6.49 0.06 -16.04
CA GLY A 78 7.25 1.15 -15.41
C GLY A 78 6.50 1.89 -14.30
N ALA A 79 5.25 1.54 -14.01
CA ALA A 79 4.51 2.10 -12.89
C ALA A 79 5.13 1.66 -11.55
N LEU A 80 5.45 2.61 -10.66
CA LEU A 80 5.95 2.30 -9.32
C LEU A 80 4.79 1.85 -8.42
N LEU A 81 4.80 0.59 -8.00
CA LEU A 81 3.78 -0.02 -7.17
C LEU A 81 3.98 0.30 -5.69
N LEU A 82 5.13 -0.09 -5.17
CA LEU A 82 5.45 -0.04 -3.74
C LEU A 82 6.90 0.37 -3.54
N THR A 83 7.16 1.08 -2.44
CA THR A 83 8.52 1.29 -1.92
C THR A 83 8.63 0.65 -0.55
N LEU A 84 9.46 -0.39 -0.45
CA LEU A 84 9.65 -1.20 0.74
C LEU A 84 10.91 -0.76 1.49
N THR A 85 10.84 -0.77 2.80
CA THR A 85 11.98 -0.57 3.69
C THR A 85 12.07 -1.77 4.62
N PRO A 86 13.07 -2.65 4.46
CA PRO A 86 13.34 -3.74 5.39
C PRO A 86 13.72 -3.22 6.78
N ASN A 87 13.59 -4.06 7.80
CA ASN A 87 14.24 -3.80 9.08
C ASN A 87 15.76 -4.12 9.01
N ASN A 88 16.47 -3.92 10.12
CA ASN A 88 17.91 -4.16 10.20
C ASN A 88 18.26 -5.48 10.92
N ASP A 89 17.31 -6.41 11.01
CA ASP A 89 17.52 -7.68 11.71
C ASP A 89 18.37 -8.65 10.87
N SER A 90 18.96 -9.65 11.54
CA SER A 90 19.71 -10.72 10.87
C SER A 90 18.89 -11.47 9.83
N ILE A 91 17.58 -11.61 10.08
CA ILE A 91 16.60 -12.14 9.14
C ILE A 91 15.62 -11.01 8.85
N ALA A 92 15.97 -10.17 7.90
CA ALA A 92 15.21 -8.95 7.65
C ALA A 92 13.82 -9.23 7.07
N THR A 93 12.78 -8.72 7.72
CA THR A 93 11.41 -8.62 7.20
C THR A 93 11.16 -7.22 6.65
N ILE A 94 10.06 -7.03 5.92
CA ILE A 94 9.64 -5.70 5.50
C ILE A 94 9.02 -4.95 6.69
N GLN A 95 9.56 -3.77 7.01
CA GLN A 95 9.06 -2.96 8.13
C GLN A 95 8.10 -1.87 7.66
N ASN A 96 8.45 -1.17 6.58
CA ASN A 96 7.63 -0.09 6.05
C ASN A 96 7.33 -0.29 4.58
N ILE A 97 6.06 -0.09 4.23
CA ILE A 97 5.56 -0.18 2.87
C ILE A 97 4.91 1.16 2.53
N MET A 98 5.50 1.89 1.58
CA MET A 98 4.85 3.05 0.99
C MET A 98 4.09 2.59 -0.25
N VAL A 99 2.80 2.92 -0.30
CA VAL A 99 1.95 2.60 -1.44
C VAL A 99 2.02 3.73 -2.46
N ASN A 100 2.53 3.42 -3.65
CA ASN A 100 2.78 4.41 -4.70
C ASN A 100 1.68 4.40 -5.78
N ASP A 101 1.12 3.23 -6.08
CA ASP A 101 0.07 3.04 -7.08
C ASP A 101 -1.34 3.22 -6.50
N GLU A 102 -2.25 3.79 -7.30
CA GLU A 102 -3.61 4.15 -6.91
C GLU A 102 -4.59 2.98 -6.86
N ARG A 103 -4.26 1.86 -7.52
CA ARG A 103 -5.08 0.64 -7.52
C ARG A 103 -5.15 -0.02 -6.16
N PHE A 104 -4.20 0.29 -5.27
CA PHE A 104 -4.18 -0.25 -3.92
C PHE A 104 -5.31 0.34 -3.07
N VAL A 105 -6.21 -0.52 -2.62
CA VAL A 105 -7.40 -0.14 -1.85
C VAL A 105 -7.52 -1.03 -0.62
N THR A 106 -7.92 -0.43 0.51
CA THR A 106 -8.20 -1.19 1.73
C THR A 106 -9.52 -1.94 1.65
N GLU A 107 -9.75 -2.89 2.54
CA GLU A 107 -11.05 -3.55 2.68
C GLU A 107 -12.23 -2.59 2.91
N LYS A 108 -11.93 -1.37 3.40
CA LYS A 108 -12.92 -0.31 3.62
C LYS A 108 -13.00 0.71 2.47
N GLY A 109 -12.36 0.44 1.33
CA GLY A 109 -12.44 1.31 0.15
C GLY A 109 -11.53 2.54 0.19
N VAL A 110 -10.62 2.65 1.16
CA VAL A 110 -9.70 3.80 1.26
C VAL A 110 -8.44 3.54 0.45
N SER A 111 -7.97 4.55 -0.28
CA SER A 111 -6.74 4.48 -1.08
C SER A 111 -5.86 5.71 -0.84
N LYS A 112 -4.70 5.78 -1.52
CA LYS A 112 -3.85 6.98 -1.49
C LYS A 112 -4.50 8.23 -2.10
N LEU A 113 -5.56 8.07 -2.89
CA LEU A 113 -6.32 9.18 -3.49
C LEU A 113 -7.42 9.70 -2.56
N SER A 114 -7.70 8.98 -1.47
CA SER A 114 -8.73 9.37 -0.52
C SER A 114 -8.40 10.68 0.18
N THR A 115 -9.46 11.35 0.59
CA THR A 115 -9.43 12.57 1.40
C THR A 115 -9.38 12.24 2.89
N PHE A 116 -9.03 13.23 3.70
CA PHE A 116 -9.05 13.08 5.15
C PHE A 116 -10.45 12.71 5.69
N LYS A 117 -11.51 13.26 5.10
CA LYS A 117 -12.89 12.91 5.43
C LYS A 117 -13.16 11.42 5.28
N GLU A 118 -12.83 10.86 4.12
CA GLU A 118 -13.05 9.43 3.83
C GLU A 118 -12.26 8.54 4.79
N ILE A 119 -11.04 8.95 5.18
CA ILE A 119 -10.26 8.22 6.19
C ILE A 119 -10.98 8.23 7.53
N ARG A 120 -11.43 9.40 8.01
CA ARG A 120 -12.10 9.55 9.31
C ARG A 120 -13.45 8.84 9.36
N GLU A 121 -14.18 8.78 8.26
CA GLU A 121 -15.47 8.08 8.17
C GLU A 121 -15.29 6.55 8.20
N ASN A 122 -14.18 6.02 7.68
CA ASN A 122 -13.93 4.59 7.61
C ASN A 122 -13.04 4.06 8.76
N TYR A 123 -12.25 4.91 9.40
CA TYR A 123 -11.29 4.53 10.44
C TYR A 123 -11.31 5.50 11.62
N SER A 124 -11.21 4.93 12.84
CA SER A 124 -11.00 5.74 14.03
C SER A 124 -9.54 6.17 14.14
N ILE A 125 -9.31 7.47 14.34
CA ILE A 125 -7.97 8.01 14.52
C ILE A 125 -7.43 7.65 15.91
N LYS A 126 -6.21 7.11 15.95
CA LYS A 126 -5.49 6.80 17.20
C LYS A 126 -4.75 8.02 17.70
N LYS A 127 -3.99 8.66 16.81
CA LYS A 127 -3.13 9.80 17.14
C LYS A 127 -2.78 10.57 15.88
N ILE A 128 -2.69 11.89 16.03
CA ILE A 128 -2.13 12.78 15.02
C ILE A 128 -0.76 13.25 15.51
N ILE A 129 0.26 13.07 14.67
CA ILE A 129 1.64 13.48 14.94
C ILE A 129 2.00 14.58 13.96
N THR A 130 2.50 15.70 14.48
CA THR A 130 2.93 16.83 13.65
C THR A 130 4.43 16.77 13.43
N SER A 131 4.86 16.99 12.20
CA SER A 131 6.24 17.19 11.79
C SER A 131 6.39 18.59 11.19
N ILE A 132 7.60 18.96 10.75
CA ILE A 132 7.91 20.28 10.19
C ILE A 132 6.92 20.62 9.05
N ASN A 133 6.80 19.73 8.06
CA ASN A 133 6.02 19.96 6.85
C ASN A 133 4.79 19.06 6.69
N ASN A 134 4.60 18.08 7.58
CA ASN A 134 3.55 17.08 7.41
C ASN A 134 2.81 16.81 8.72
N VAL A 135 1.63 16.25 8.57
CA VAL A 135 0.84 15.64 9.64
C VAL A 135 0.71 14.16 9.35
N VAL A 136 1.05 13.33 10.32
CA VAL A 136 0.91 11.87 10.25
C VAL A 136 -0.30 11.46 11.07
N VAL A 137 -1.24 10.78 10.41
CA VAL A 137 -2.49 10.29 10.96
C VAL A 137 -2.34 8.79 11.20
N LEU A 138 -2.24 8.40 12.47
CA LEU A 138 -2.20 6.99 12.89
C LEU A 138 -3.61 6.50 13.19
N LEU A 139 -3.96 5.31 12.73
CA LEU A 139 -5.28 4.71 12.90
C LEU A 139 -5.32 3.78 14.11
N LYS A 140 -6.50 3.59 14.70
CA LYS A 140 -6.70 2.58 15.75
C LYS A 140 -6.79 1.19 15.11
N ASN A 141 -6.13 0.21 15.74
CA ASN A 141 -6.17 -1.21 15.35
C ASN A 141 -5.82 -1.45 13.87
N SER A 142 -4.90 -0.65 13.33
CA SER A 142 -4.42 -0.79 11.96
C SER A 142 -2.98 -0.32 11.87
N ASP A 143 -2.21 -1.04 11.07
CA ASP A 143 -0.81 -0.72 10.73
C ASP A 143 -0.72 0.34 9.62
N LEU A 144 -1.87 0.70 9.04
CA LEU A 144 -2.00 1.74 8.04
C LEU A 144 -1.94 3.11 8.70
N TYR A 145 -1.17 4.00 8.10
CA TYR A 145 -1.11 5.41 8.45
C TYR A 145 -1.00 6.29 7.22
N PHE A 146 -1.46 7.52 7.38
CA PHE A 146 -1.51 8.50 6.30
C PHE A 146 -0.67 9.71 6.64
N THR A 147 -0.02 10.27 5.64
CA THR A 147 0.69 11.54 5.75
C THR A 147 -0.02 12.58 4.92
N ILE A 148 -0.31 13.74 5.51
CA ILE A 148 -0.92 14.91 4.85
C ILE A 148 0.11 16.04 4.89
N ASP A 149 0.26 16.76 3.77
CA ASP A 149 1.14 17.93 3.73
C ASP A 149 0.49 19.09 4.51
N LYS A 150 1.27 19.84 5.30
CA LYS A 150 0.72 21.00 6.03
C LYS A 150 0.12 22.05 5.10
N LYS A 151 0.51 22.09 3.83
CA LYS A 151 -0.12 22.95 2.82
C LYS A 151 -1.63 22.73 2.66
N GLU A 152 -2.12 21.55 2.99
CA GLU A 152 -3.56 21.23 2.96
C GLU A 152 -4.33 21.80 4.17
N LEU A 153 -3.63 22.29 5.20
CA LEU A 153 -4.23 22.82 6.43
C LEU A 153 -4.55 24.32 6.32
N PRO A 154 -5.36 24.87 7.24
CA PRO A 154 -5.51 26.31 7.40
C PRO A 154 -4.16 27.02 7.61
N GLU A 155 -4.04 28.23 7.07
CA GLU A 155 -2.78 29.00 7.06
C GLU A 155 -2.14 29.15 8.46
N SER A 156 -2.99 29.34 9.48
CA SER A 156 -2.57 29.46 10.89
C SER A 156 -1.81 28.24 11.43
N LEU A 157 -1.96 27.07 10.81
CA LEU A 157 -1.35 25.81 11.24
C LEU A 157 -0.15 25.38 10.37
N ARG A 158 0.14 26.11 9.28
CA ARG A 158 1.16 25.69 8.30
C ARG A 158 2.59 25.89 8.78
N TYR A 159 2.85 26.99 9.49
CA TYR A 159 4.21 27.46 9.76
C TYR A 159 4.74 27.10 11.15
N ASN A 160 3.88 26.63 12.06
CA ASN A 160 4.32 26.20 13.38
C ASN A 160 4.65 24.70 13.38
N ALA A 161 5.93 24.36 13.53
CA ALA A 161 6.39 22.97 13.59
C ALA A 161 5.91 22.24 14.86
N ASN A 162 5.70 22.97 15.95
CA ASN A 162 5.42 22.44 17.29
C ASN A 162 3.94 22.55 17.68
N SER A 163 3.09 23.13 16.84
CA SER A 163 1.66 23.19 17.12
C SER A 163 1.07 21.79 17.11
N LYS A 164 0.44 21.41 18.21
CA LYS A 164 -0.39 20.21 18.27
C LYS A 164 -1.60 20.44 17.35
N ILE A 165 -1.76 19.59 16.35
CA ILE A 165 -2.89 19.61 15.43
C ILE A 165 -3.88 18.55 15.86
N GLU A 166 -5.12 18.98 16.10
CA GLU A 166 -6.24 18.11 16.44
C GLU A 166 -7.02 17.70 15.18
N GLU A 167 -7.75 16.59 15.27
CA GLU A 167 -8.48 15.99 14.15
C GLU A 167 -9.45 16.96 13.47
N VAL A 168 -10.17 17.75 14.26
CA VAL A 168 -11.15 18.76 13.80
C VAL A 168 -10.53 19.93 13.05
N GLN A 169 -9.21 20.10 13.14
CA GLN A 169 -8.49 21.20 12.48
C GLN A 169 -7.98 20.81 11.09
N ILE A 170 -8.02 19.53 10.73
CA ILE A 170 -7.64 19.04 9.42
C ILE A 170 -8.88 19.14 8.51
N PRO A 171 -8.81 19.89 7.39
CA PRO A 171 -9.93 20.03 6.47
C PRO A 171 -10.35 18.68 5.88
N ASP A 172 -11.66 18.50 5.71
CA ASP A 172 -12.24 17.28 5.16
C ASP A 172 -11.71 16.93 3.76
N ASN A 173 -11.46 17.96 2.93
CA ASN A 173 -10.94 17.82 1.57
C ASN A 173 -9.42 17.71 1.49
N ALA A 174 -8.70 17.71 2.62
CA ALA A 174 -7.25 17.60 2.64
C ALA A 174 -6.81 16.29 1.97
N LYS A 175 -5.87 16.40 1.02
CA LYS A 175 -5.38 15.25 0.26
C LYS A 175 -4.28 14.51 1.00
N VAL A 176 -4.29 13.19 0.87
CA VAL A 176 -3.20 12.33 1.32
C VAL A 176 -1.98 12.51 0.43
N LYS A 177 -0.83 12.75 1.05
CA LYS A 177 0.48 12.76 0.40
C LYS A 177 1.08 11.37 0.30
N TYR A 178 1.04 10.61 1.40
CA TYR A 178 1.51 9.23 1.46
C TYR A 178 0.52 8.34 2.20
N MET A 179 0.29 7.16 1.64
CA MET A 179 -0.35 6.03 2.32
C MET A 179 0.72 5.00 2.62
N MET A 180 0.85 4.62 3.89
CA MET A 180 1.95 3.79 4.35
C MET A 180 1.44 2.72 5.32
N VAL A 181 2.05 1.54 5.27
CA VAL A 181 1.83 0.45 6.23
C VAL A 181 3.14 0.23 6.99
N GLY A 182 3.07 0.23 8.32
CA GLY A 182 4.20 0.00 9.21
C GLY A 182 3.98 -1.27 10.00
N TRP A 183 4.83 -2.27 9.78
CA TRP A 183 4.86 -3.51 10.54
C TRP A 183 5.97 -3.43 11.59
N ASP A 184 5.72 -4.03 12.75
CA ASP A 184 6.68 -4.16 13.84
C ASP A 184 7.62 -5.35 13.63
#